data_AF-A0A854QCC7-F1
#
_entry.id   AF-A0A854QCC7-F1
#
_cell.length_a   1.000
_cell.length_b   1.000
_cell.length_c   1.000
_cell.angle_alpha   90.00
_cell.angle_beta   90.00
_cell.angle_gamma   90.00
#
_symmetry.space_group_name_H-M   'P 1'
#
loop_
_entity.id
_entity.type
_entity.pdbx_description
1 polymer ?
#
loop_
_entity_poly.entity_id
_entity_poly.type
_entity_poly.pdbx_seq_one_letter_code
_entity_poly.pdbx_strand_id
1 'polypeptide(L)'
;MSKVPNKPPKIEPSHVYLQISHSPSQIPSTSMENPPWQLKYVGQVGELEGEGIFEVVQLDGQPVRRDQGLWTQKEKVLLEKVKNAAGVNSVKVLPEVRQRSKREEF
;
A
#
# COMPACT_ATOMS: atom_id res chain seq x y z
N MET A 1 21.16 -21.86 0.70
CA MET A 1 20.32 -20.78 0.15
C MET A 1 19.65 -20.08 1.31
N SER A 2 20.10 -18.87 1.63
CA SER A 2 19.70 -18.13 2.83
C SER A 2 18.23 -17.69 2.70
N LYS A 3 17.34 -18.30 3.51
CA LYS A 3 15.97 -17.82 3.74
C LYS A 3 16.06 -16.35 4.15
N VAL A 4 15.72 -15.45 3.24
CA VAL A 4 15.53 -14.03 3.59
C VAL A 4 14.43 -14.05 4.66
N PRO A 5 14.68 -13.55 5.88
CA PRO A 5 13.67 -13.61 6.92
C PRO A 5 12.46 -12.85 6.42
N ASN A 6 11.36 -13.58 6.26
CA ASN A 6 10.04 -13.10 5.88
C ASN A 6 9.48 -12.25 7.03
N LYS A 7 10.23 -11.21 7.44
CA LYS A 7 9.77 -10.25 8.42
C LYS A 7 8.61 -9.53 7.76
N PRO A 8 7.41 -9.55 8.36
CA PRO A 8 6.34 -8.72 7.86
C PRO A 8 6.88 -7.30 7.80
N PRO A 9 6.63 -6.57 6.70
CA PRO A 9 7.07 -5.19 6.61
C PRO A 9 6.60 -4.44 7.85
N LYS A 10 7.46 -3.62 8.45
CA LYS A 10 7.04 -2.74 9.55
C LYS A 10 6.09 -1.71 8.96
N ILE A 11 4.80 -1.89 9.22
CA ILE A 11 3.74 -0.99 8.79
C ILE A 11 3.49 -0.02 9.93
N GLU A 12 3.78 1.27 9.71
CA GLU A 12 3.57 2.30 10.72
C GLU A 12 2.08 2.70 10.74
N PRO A 13 1.39 2.64 11.88
CA PRO A 13 -0.06 2.89 11.92
C PRO A 13 -0.44 4.30 11.47
N SER A 14 0.46 5.27 11.66
CA SER A 14 0.25 6.66 11.25
C SER A 14 0.42 6.90 9.74
N HIS A 15 1.05 5.99 9.01
CA HIS A 15 1.28 6.12 7.57
C HIS A 15 0.14 5.47 6.77
N VAL A 16 0.04 5.88 5.52
CA VAL A 16 -0.94 5.34 4.57
C VAL A 16 -0.31 4.20 3.77
N TYR A 17 -0.95 3.03 3.81
CA TYR A 17 -0.57 1.88 2.99
C TYR A 17 -1.75 1.42 2.15
N LEU A 18 -1.46 0.99 0.93
CA LEU A 18 -2.39 0.44 -0.02
C LEU A 18 -2.02 -1.03 -0.29
N GLN A 19 -3.01 -1.90 -0.18
CA GLN A 19 -2.95 -3.24 -0.76
C GLN A 19 -3.48 -3.14 -2.20
N ILE A 20 -2.62 -3.46 -3.16
CA ILE A 20 -2.95 -3.44 -4.57
C ILE A 20 -2.86 -4.88 -5.09
N SER A 21 -3.97 -5.36 -5.63
CA SER A 21 -4.00 -6.59 -6.40
C SER A 21 -3.70 -6.24 -7.86
N HIS A 22 -2.59 -6.76 -8.37
CA HIS A 22 -2.09 -6.51 -9.71
C HIS A 22 -1.63 -7.80 -10.37
N SER A 23 -1.48 -7.79 -11.70
CA SER A 23 -0.87 -8.92 -12.40
C SER A 23 0.58 -9.12 -11.92
N PRO A 24 1.02 -10.35 -11.62
CA PRO A 24 2.37 -10.62 -11.09
C PRO A 24 3.49 -10.13 -12.04
N SER A 25 3.21 -10.04 -13.34
CA SER A 25 4.13 -9.55 -14.35
C SER A 25 4.24 -8.01 -14.44
N GLN A 26 3.39 -7.26 -13.72
CA GLN A 26 3.39 -5.79 -13.77
C GLN A 26 3.15 -5.21 -12.37
N ILE A 27 4.21 -4.70 -11.75
CA ILE A 27 4.11 -3.95 -10.49
C ILE A 27 3.63 -2.53 -10.81
N PRO A 28 2.43 -2.13 -10.33
CA PRO A 28 1.88 -0.81 -10.62
C PRO A 28 2.74 0.27 -9.96
N SER A 29 3.31 1.12 -10.80
CA SER A 29 4.06 2.31 -10.37
C SER A 29 3.18 3.51 -10.64
N THR A 30 2.43 3.97 -9.64
CA THR A 30 1.56 5.15 -9.77
C THR A 30 2.17 6.34 -9.05
N SER A 31 2.34 7.43 -9.78
CA SER A 31 2.65 8.75 -9.25
C SER A 31 1.52 9.73 -9.57
N MET A 32 1.30 10.67 -8.67
CA MET A 32 0.34 11.76 -8.77
C MET A 32 1.12 13.05 -8.55
N GLU A 33 0.97 14.01 -9.46
CA GLU A 33 1.68 15.29 -9.36
C GLU A 33 0.92 16.29 -8.48
N ASN A 34 -0.40 16.12 -8.35
CA ASN A 34 -1.24 16.96 -7.50
C ASN A 34 -2.35 16.14 -6.80
N PRO A 35 -2.20 15.84 -5.50
CA PRO A 35 -1.02 16.10 -4.67
C PRO A 35 0.22 15.28 -5.10
N PRO A 36 1.45 15.76 -4.80
CA PRO A 36 2.70 15.14 -5.22
C PRO A 36 2.96 13.85 -4.43
N TRP A 37 2.25 12.77 -4.78
CA TRP A 37 2.32 11.48 -4.12
C TRP A 37 2.83 10.40 -5.08
N GLN A 38 3.48 9.39 -4.54
CA GLN A 38 3.98 8.22 -5.26
C GLN A 38 3.74 6.97 -4.42
N LEU A 39 3.59 5.84 -5.11
CA LEU A 39 3.50 4.54 -4.47
C LEU A 39 4.88 3.91 -4.37
N LYS A 40 5.30 3.63 -3.13
CA LYS A 40 6.51 2.89 -2.84
C LYS A 40 6.18 1.45 -2.49
N TYR A 41 6.65 0.51 -3.29
CA TYR A 41 6.46 -0.92 -2.98
C TYR A 41 7.18 -1.29 -1.67
N VAL A 42 6.44 -1.88 -0.74
CA VAL A 42 6.93 -2.26 0.59
C VAL A 42 7.15 -3.76 0.68
N GLY A 43 6.32 -4.54 0.00
CA GLY A 43 6.41 -6.00 0.00
C GLY A 43 5.12 -6.63 -0.50
N GLN A 44 5.06 -7.96 -0.52
CA GLN A 44 3.87 -8.72 -0.92
C GLN A 44 2.94 -9.01 0.25
N VAL A 45 1.65 -9.21 -0.02
CA VAL A 45 0.68 -9.65 0.98
C VAL A 45 0.72 -11.17 1.07
N GLY A 46 1.36 -11.70 2.12
CA GLY A 46 1.45 -13.14 2.36
C GLY A 46 2.29 -13.85 1.29
N GLU A 47 1.73 -14.93 0.72
CA GLU A 47 2.38 -15.78 -0.30
C GLU A 47 1.67 -15.68 -1.67
N LEU A 48 0.69 -14.77 -1.80
CA LEU A 48 -0.11 -14.65 -3.02
C LEU A 48 0.60 -13.80 -4.07
N GLU A 49 0.89 -14.42 -5.21
CA GLU A 49 1.44 -13.74 -6.39
C GLU A 49 0.40 -12.77 -6.96
N GLY A 50 0.79 -11.50 -7.14
CA GLY A 50 -0.10 -10.45 -7.62
C GLY A 50 -0.82 -9.65 -6.53
N GLU A 51 -0.42 -9.76 -5.25
CA GLU A 51 -0.85 -8.83 -4.21
C GLU A 51 0.35 -8.15 -3.53
N GLY A 52 0.41 -6.83 -3.65
CA GLY A 52 1.47 -5.99 -3.11
C GLY A 52 0.96 -4.97 -2.11
N ILE A 53 1.78 -4.68 -1.09
CA ILE A 53 1.64 -3.55 -0.18
C ILE A 53 2.51 -2.40 -0.69
N PHE A 54 1.89 -1.24 -0.82
CA PHE A 54 2.51 -0.02 -1.27
C PHE A 54 2.30 1.09 -0.23
N GLU A 55 3.36 1.76 0.18
CA GLU A 55 3.30 2.94 1.04
C GLU A 55 3.05 4.17 0.17
N VAL A 56 2.13 5.03 0.58
CA VAL A 56 1.93 6.32 -0.07
C VAL A 56 2.94 7.30 0.51
N VAL A 57 3.90 7.72 -0.31
CA VAL A 57 4.90 8.71 0.06
C VAL A 57 4.76 9.93 -0.84
N GLN A 58 5.21 11.09 -0.36
CA GLN A 58 5.28 12.31 -1.15
C GLN A 58 6.42 12.19 -2.19
N LEU A 59 6.44 13.08 -3.20
CA LEU A 59 7.56 13.13 -4.16
C LEU A 59 8.91 13.41 -3.47
N ASP A 60 8.90 14.09 -2.32
CA ASP A 60 10.06 14.31 -1.44
C ASP A 60 10.53 13.02 -0.72
N GLY A 61 9.77 11.92 -0.83
CA GLY A 61 10.06 10.64 -0.19
C GLY A 61 9.50 10.50 1.23
N GLN A 62 8.86 11.54 1.77
CA GLN A 62 8.24 11.51 3.09
C GLN A 62 6.91 10.73 3.09
N PRO A 63 6.63 9.87 4.08
CA PRO A 63 5.38 9.14 4.15
C PRO A 63 4.17 10.06 4.36
N VAL A 64 3.08 9.77 3.65
CA VAL A 64 1.80 10.46 3.85
C VAL A 64 1.14 9.91 5.11
N ARG A 65 0.70 10.82 5.98
CA ARG A 65 0.02 10.49 7.23
C ARG A 65 -1.48 10.36 7.02
N ARG A 66 -2.10 9.39 7.70
CA ARG A 66 -3.57 9.16 7.59
C ARG A 66 -4.40 10.33 8.10
N ASP A 67 -3.90 11.01 9.13
CA ASP A 67 -4.51 12.20 9.74
C ASP A 67 -4.24 13.49 8.93
N GLN A 68 -3.41 13.43 7.89
CA GLN A 68 -3.17 14.59 7.04
C GLN A 68 -4.46 14.94 6.32
N GLY A 69 -5.03 16.13 6.55
CA GLY A 69 -6.29 16.54 5.91
C GLY A 69 -6.27 16.46 4.38
N LEU A 70 -5.09 16.56 3.78
CA LEU A 70 -4.87 16.37 2.35
C LEU A 70 -5.13 14.91 1.91
N TRP A 71 -4.73 13.92 2.72
CA TRP A 71 -5.08 12.50 2.53
C TRP A 71 -6.59 12.33 2.53
N THR A 72 -7.28 12.80 3.57
CA THR A 72 -8.74 12.65 3.71
C THR A 72 -9.51 13.24 2.53
N GLN A 73 -9.01 14.32 1.91
CA GLN A 73 -9.65 14.96 0.77
C GLN A 73 -9.33 14.31 -0.58
N LYS A 74 -8.14 13.71 -0.73
CA LYS A 74 -7.62 13.22 -2.03
C LYS A 74 -7.43 11.70 -2.09
N GLU A 75 -7.72 10.98 -1.02
CA GLU A 75 -7.68 9.51 -0.94
C GLU A 75 -8.42 8.89 -2.13
N LYS A 76 -9.68 9.26 -2.35
CA LYS A 76 -10.50 8.71 -3.45
C LYS A 76 -9.85 8.93 -4.81
N VAL A 77 -9.30 10.11 -5.05
CA VAL A 77 -8.66 10.46 -6.33
C VAL A 77 -7.42 9.59 -6.55
N LEU A 78 -6.61 9.36 -5.51
CA LEU A 78 -5.46 8.47 -5.62
C LEU A 78 -5.91 7.03 -5.89
N LEU A 79 -6.89 6.53 -5.14
CA LEU A 79 -7.42 5.16 -5.32
C LEU A 79 -7.96 4.95 -6.74
N GLU A 80 -8.70 5.91 -7.28
CA GLU A 80 -9.18 5.84 -8.66
C GLU A 80 -8.02 5.85 -9.65
N LYS A 81 -7.01 6.69 -9.46
CA LYS A 81 -5.84 6.72 -10.35
C LYS A 81 -5.06 5.40 -10.33
N VAL A 82 -4.88 4.81 -9.16
CA VAL A 82 -4.22 3.52 -8.98
C VAL A 82 -5.05 2.40 -9.61
N LYS A 83 -6.38 2.42 -9.42
CA LYS A 83 -7.29 1.43 -10.03
C LYS A 83 -7.28 1.49 -11.55
N ASN A 84 -7.09 2.68 -12.13
CA ASN A 84 -6.97 2.88 -13.57
C ASN A 84 -5.55 2.56 -14.11
N ALA A 85 -4.58 2.25 -13.24
CA ALA A 85 -3.26 1.85 -13.71
C ALA A 85 -3.32 0.47 -14.39
N ALA A 86 -2.52 0.31 -15.45
CA ALA A 86 -2.47 -0.93 -16.21
C ALA A 86 -2.07 -2.11 -15.32
N GLY A 87 -2.84 -3.20 -15.39
CA GLY A 87 -2.58 -4.41 -14.63
C GLY A 87 -3.07 -4.38 -13.18
N VAL A 88 -3.76 -3.33 -12.73
CA VAL A 88 -4.40 -3.28 -11.41
C VAL A 88 -5.82 -3.84 -11.48
N ASN A 89 -6.10 -4.85 -10.67
CA ASN A 89 -7.43 -5.43 -10.52
C ASN A 89 -8.20 -4.79 -9.37
N SER A 90 -7.52 -4.51 -8.25
CA SER A 90 -8.14 -3.95 -7.06
C SER A 90 -7.15 -3.13 -6.25
N VAL A 91 -7.65 -2.10 -5.58
CA VAL A 91 -6.89 -1.30 -4.63
C VAL A 91 -7.70 -1.15 -3.35
N LYS A 92 -7.06 -1.36 -2.21
CA LYS A 92 -7.65 -1.23 -0.88
C LYS A 92 -6.69 -0.45 -0.01
N VAL A 93 -7.17 0.57 0.68
CA VAL A 93 -6.40 1.20 1.76
C VAL A 93 -6.34 0.19 2.90
N LEU A 94 -5.13 -0.21 3.31
CA LEU A 94 -4.99 -1.05 4.48
C LEU A 94 -5.48 -0.24 5.69
N PRO A 95 -6.49 -0.70 6.44
CA PRO A 95 -6.89 -0.03 7.67
C PRO A 95 -5.68 0.06 8.60
N GLU A 96 -5.73 0.96 9.58
CA GLU A 96 -4.71 1.01 10.63
C GLU A 96 -4.49 -0.41 11.09
N VAL A 97 -3.24 -0.89 11.07
CA VAL A 97 -2.92 -2.29 11.36
C VAL A 97 -3.23 -2.49 12.84
N ARG A 98 -4.51 -2.69 13.16
CA ARG A 98 -4.93 -3.54 14.25
C ARG A 98 -4.36 -4.88 13.85
N GLN A 99 -3.12 -5.13 14.28
CA GLN A 99 -2.61 -6.48 14.40
C GLN A 99 -3.79 -7.29 14.89
N ARG A 100 -4.34 -8.15 14.02
CA ARG A 100 -5.36 -9.07 14.48
C ARG A 100 -4.63 -9.93 15.49
N SER A 101 -4.81 -9.60 16.76
CA SER A 101 -4.46 -10.47 17.86
C SER A 101 -5.00 -11.83 17.46
N LYS A 102 -4.06 -12.75 17.30
CA LYS A 102 -4.26 -14.16 17.01
C LYS A 102 -5.60 -14.58 17.63
N ARG A 103 -6.60 -14.89 16.79
CA ARG A 103 -7.84 -15.49 17.29
C ARG A 103 -7.43 -16.88 17.77
N GLU A 104 -7.23 -17.02 19.07
CA GLU A 104 -7.19 -18.33 19.70
C GLU A 104 -8.54 -18.99 19.40
N GLU A 105 -8.48 -20.02 18.57
CA GLU A 105 -9.57 -20.95 18.36
C GLU A 105 -9.78 -21.67 19.71
N PHE A 106 -10.95 -21.47 20.32
CA PHE A 106 -11.44 -22.24 21.46
C PHE A 106 -12.44 -23.29 20.98
#